data_AF-A0A7J6TRI5-F1
#
_entry.id   AF-A0A7J6TRI5-F1
#
_cell.length_a   1.000
_cell.length_b   1.000
_cell.length_c   1.000
_cell.angle_alpha   90.00
_cell.angle_beta   90.00
_cell.angle_gamma   90.00
#
_symmetry.space_group_name_H-M   'P 1'
#
loop_
_entity.id
_entity.type
_entity.pdbx_description
1 polymer ?
#
loop_
_entity_poly.entity_id
_entity_poly.type
_entity_poly.pdbx_seq_one_letter_code
_entity_poly.pdbx_strand_id
1 'polypeptide(L)'
;EAEPAVRAVEIEEECHSKLSEREYLSQIRSIKYNLTDSSNPDFQWKVLVGLFPREKYSTLTSEDMASEAKNQHRANAAKAALEECQSDWAMRHGAIQKSGMFQCGKCRKSQTTYFQMQTRSSDEPMTTFVTCLNCG
;
A
#
# COMPACT_ATOMS: atom_id res chain seq x y z
N GLU A 1 -0.37 -18.90 -33.96
CA GLU A 1 -0.94 -18.83 -32.61
C GLU A 1 -0.60 -20.14 -31.91
N ALA A 2 -0.05 -20.10 -30.70
CA ALA A 2 0.30 -21.33 -29.99
C ALA A 2 -0.97 -22.01 -29.48
N GLU A 3 -1.08 -23.31 -29.68
CA GLU A 3 -2.20 -24.09 -29.18
C GLU A 3 -2.23 -24.05 -27.63
N PRO A 4 -3.40 -23.93 -26.98
CA PRO A 4 -3.50 -23.89 -25.52
C PRO A 4 -2.82 -25.08 -24.83
N ALA A 5 -2.86 -26.26 -25.46
CA ALA A 5 -2.21 -27.47 -24.95
C ALA A 5 -0.68 -27.33 -24.91
N VAL A 6 -0.07 -26.73 -25.94
CA VAL A 6 1.38 -26.50 -25.99
C VAL A 6 1.80 -25.54 -24.88
N ARG A 7 1.05 -24.44 -24.67
CA ARG A 7 1.31 -23.50 -23.58
C ARG A 7 1.22 -24.16 -22.20
N ALA A 8 0.26 -25.06 -22.00
CA ALA A 8 0.11 -25.77 -20.74
C ALA A 8 1.33 -26.66 -20.43
N VAL A 9 1.86 -27.36 -21.44
CA VAL A 9 3.08 -28.18 -21.31
C VAL A 9 4.30 -27.31 -20.98
N GLU A 10 4.48 -26.18 -21.68
CA GLU A 10 5.58 -25.25 -21.43
C GLU A 10 5.59 -24.73 -19.98
N ILE A 11 4.42 -24.37 -19.44
CA ILE A 11 4.28 -23.89 -18.06
C ILE A 11 4.58 -24.99 -17.05
N GLU A 12 4.11 -26.22 -17.32
CA GLU A 12 4.31 -27.38 -16.46
C GLU A 12 5.79 -27.76 -16.39
N GLU A 13 6.44 -27.92 -17.54
CA GLU A 13 7.87 -28.25 -17.63
C GLU A 13 8.75 -27.24 -16.90
N GLU A 14 8.47 -25.94 -17.09
CA GLU A 14 9.25 -24.89 -16.44
C GLU A 14 9.07 -24.90 -14.93
N CYS A 15 7.83 -25.00 -14.45
CA CYS A 15 7.57 -25.05 -13.02
C CYS A 15 8.20 -26.31 -12.40
N HIS A 16 8.12 -27.46 -13.07
CA HIS A 16 8.68 -28.71 -12.58
C HIS A 16 10.22 -28.70 -12.56
N SER A 17 10.83 -28.06 -13.56
CA SER A 17 12.28 -27.91 -13.67
C SER A 17 12.89 -27.07 -12.55
N LYS A 18 12.22 -25.98 -12.14
CA LYS A 18 12.81 -24.97 -11.27
C LYS A 18 12.38 -25.03 -9.81
N LEU A 19 11.21 -25.60 -9.52
CA LEU A 19 10.62 -25.55 -8.19
C LEU A 19 10.73 -26.90 -7.46
N SER A 20 10.80 -26.86 -6.13
CA SER A 20 10.60 -28.06 -5.32
C SER A 20 9.15 -28.57 -5.44
N GLU A 21 8.90 -29.85 -5.14
CA GLU A 21 7.57 -30.46 -5.30
C GLU A 21 6.44 -29.65 -4.63
N ARG A 22 6.67 -29.12 -3.42
CA ARG A 22 5.68 -28.32 -2.69
C ARG A 22 5.42 -26.97 -3.35
N GLU A 23 6.48 -26.29 -3.79
CA GLU A 23 6.40 -24.98 -4.44
C GLU A 23 5.77 -25.10 -5.83
N TYR A 24 6.14 -26.14 -6.59
CA TYR A 24 5.54 -26.52 -7.85
C TYR A 24 4.02 -26.69 -7.72
N LEU A 25 3.57 -27.52 -6.77
CA LEU A 25 2.13 -27.74 -6.56
C LEU A 25 1.41 -26.45 -6.17
N SER A 26 2.03 -25.61 -5.33
CA SER A 26 1.45 -24.31 -4.96
C SER A 26 1.35 -23.38 -6.17
N GLN A 27 2.39 -23.31 -6.99
CA GLN A 27 2.47 -22.42 -8.14
C GLN A 27 1.47 -22.81 -9.22
N ILE A 28 1.42 -24.10 -9.59
CA ILE A 28 0.48 -24.60 -10.60
C ILE A 28 -0.97 -24.43 -10.13
N ARG A 29 -1.28 -24.66 -8.85
CA ARG A 29 -2.63 -24.39 -8.31
C ARG A 29 -2.99 -22.92 -8.40
N SER A 30 -2.04 -22.03 -8.10
CA SER A 30 -2.24 -20.58 -8.19
C SER A 30 -2.49 -20.15 -9.64
N ILE A 31 -1.67 -20.59 -10.59
CA ILE A 31 -1.82 -20.29 -12.01
C ILE A 31 -3.16 -20.83 -12.52
N LYS A 32 -3.50 -22.09 -12.21
CA LYS A 32 -4.78 -22.69 -12.60
C LYS A 32 -5.97 -21.88 -12.07
N TYR A 33 -5.94 -21.49 -10.80
CA TYR A 33 -7.01 -20.70 -10.19
C TYR A 33 -7.21 -19.36 -10.93
N ASN A 34 -6.12 -18.64 -11.22
CA ASN A 34 -6.18 -17.36 -11.92
C ASN A 34 -6.59 -17.52 -13.40
N LEU A 35 -6.23 -18.62 -14.07
CA LEU A 35 -6.69 -18.92 -15.43
C LEU A 35 -8.19 -19.23 -15.50
N THR A 36 -8.76 -19.78 -14.42
CA THR A 36 -10.20 -20.06 -14.32
C THR A 36 -11.02 -18.87 -13.79
N ASP A 37 -10.38 -17.77 -13.42
CA ASP A 37 -11.06 -16.61 -12.85
C ASP A 37 -11.81 -15.83 -13.94
N SER A 38 -13.15 -15.98 -13.94
CA SER A 38 -14.04 -15.22 -14.83
C SER A 38 -13.96 -13.70 -14.68
N SER A 39 -13.45 -13.21 -13.55
CA SER A 39 -13.32 -11.77 -13.25
C SER A 39 -12.11 -11.14 -13.95
N ASN A 40 -11.14 -11.95 -14.37
CA ASN A 40 -9.87 -11.50 -14.95
C ASN A 40 -9.50 -12.30 -16.23
N PRO A 41 -10.27 -12.14 -17.33
CA PRO A 41 -9.98 -12.81 -18.60
C PRO A 41 -8.67 -12.32 -19.24
N ASP A 42 -8.20 -11.13 -18.87
CA ASP A 42 -6.95 -10.55 -19.37
C ASP A 42 -5.75 -11.44 -19.07
N PHE A 43 -5.72 -12.10 -17.91
CA PHE A 43 -4.61 -13.00 -17.57
C PHE A 43 -4.56 -14.21 -18.49
N GLN A 44 -5.72 -14.83 -18.78
CA GLN A 44 -5.81 -15.93 -19.74
C GLN A 44 -5.32 -15.52 -21.13
N TRP A 45 -5.73 -14.33 -21.59
CA TRP A 45 -5.29 -13.78 -22.87
C TRP A 45 -3.78 -13.52 -22.89
N LYS A 46 -3.21 -12.91 -21.84
CA LYS A 46 -1.76 -12.65 -21.72
C LYS A 46 -0.92 -13.93 -21.80
N VAL A 47 -1.39 -15.01 -21.17
CA VAL A 47 -0.73 -16.33 -21.23
C VAL A 47 -0.83 -16.93 -22.63
N LEU A 48 -2.01 -16.87 -23.27
CA LEU A 48 -2.21 -17.43 -24.60
C LEU A 48 -1.36 -16.72 -25.67
N VAL A 49 -1.30 -15.39 -25.62
CA VAL A 49 -0.49 -14.57 -26.52
C VAL A 49 1.02 -14.76 -26.27
N GLY A 50 1.41 -15.24 -25.08
CA GLY A 50 2.81 -15.41 -24.70
C GLY A 50 3.46 -14.11 -24.27
N LEU A 51 2.72 -13.22 -23.61
CA LEU A 51 3.26 -11.99 -23.03
C LEU A 51 4.30 -12.29 -21.91
N PHE A 52 4.12 -13.41 -21.22
CA PHE A 52 5.05 -13.89 -20.21
C PHE A 52 6.10 -14.82 -20.85
N PRO A 53 7.40 -14.53 -20.65
CA PRO A 53 8.45 -15.43 -21.10
C PRO A 53 8.42 -16.72 -20.27
N ARG A 54 8.93 -17.82 -20.84
CA ARG A 54 8.90 -19.15 -20.23
C ARG A 54 9.43 -19.10 -18.79
N GLU A 55 10.56 -18.44 -18.58
CA GLU A 55 11.27 -18.42 -17.30
C GLU A 55 10.48 -17.75 -16.17
N LYS A 56 9.48 -16.93 -16.50
CA LYS A 56 8.70 -16.17 -15.51
C LYS A 56 7.62 -17.02 -14.84
N TYR A 57 7.21 -18.16 -15.41
CA TYR A 57 6.13 -18.98 -14.85
C TYR A 57 6.47 -19.57 -13.47
N SER A 58 7.73 -19.92 -13.22
CA SER A 58 8.18 -20.42 -11.92
C SER A 58 8.20 -19.35 -10.82
N THR A 59 8.37 -18.08 -11.19
CA THR A 59 8.49 -16.95 -10.24
C THR A 59 7.29 -16.00 -10.29
N LEU A 60 6.19 -16.44 -10.90
CA LEU A 60 5.06 -15.58 -11.20
C LEU A 60 4.35 -15.19 -9.89
N THR A 61 4.26 -13.89 -9.64
CA THR A 61 3.73 -13.36 -8.36
C THR A 61 2.22 -13.19 -8.38
N SER A 62 1.62 -13.01 -7.21
CA SER A 62 0.18 -12.71 -7.08
C SER A 62 -0.21 -11.33 -7.61
N GLU A 63 0.76 -10.45 -7.85
CA GLU A 63 0.60 -9.16 -8.51
C GLU A 63 0.64 -9.34 -10.03
N ASP A 64 1.57 -10.14 -10.55
CA ASP A 64 1.65 -10.43 -11.99
C ASP A 64 0.38 -11.12 -12.54
N MET A 65 -0.26 -11.97 -11.74
CA MET A 65 -1.50 -12.69 -12.13
C MET A 65 -2.77 -11.87 -11.96
N ALA A 66 -2.73 -10.81 -11.15
CA ALA A 66 -3.93 -10.03 -10.85
C ALA A 66 -4.28 -9.06 -11.99
N SER A 67 -5.54 -8.62 -12.01
CA SER A 67 -5.98 -7.58 -12.92
C SER A 67 -5.33 -6.24 -12.56
N GLU A 68 -5.17 -5.38 -13.57
CA GLU A 68 -4.57 -4.06 -13.40
C GLU A 68 -5.33 -3.23 -12.35
N ALA A 69 -6.66 -3.26 -12.39
CA ALA A 69 -7.50 -2.60 -11.39
C ALA A 69 -7.22 -3.10 -9.96
N LYS A 70 -7.08 -4.41 -9.76
CA LYS A 70 -6.81 -4.99 -8.43
C LYS A 70 -5.42 -4.62 -7.93
N ASN A 71 -4.43 -4.58 -8.81
CA ASN A 71 -3.09 -4.11 -8.47
C ASN A 71 -3.09 -2.63 -8.09
N GLN A 72 -3.79 -1.78 -8.84
CA GLN A 72 -3.94 -0.36 -8.51
C GLN A 72 -4.64 -0.18 -7.15
N HIS A 73 -5.69 -0.95 -6.87
CA HIS A 73 -6.35 -0.92 -5.57
C HIS A 73 -5.40 -1.31 -4.43
N ARG A 74 -4.60 -2.37 -4.60
CA ARG A 74 -3.58 -2.77 -3.62
C ARG A 74 -2.52 -1.68 -3.42
N ALA A 75 -2.02 -1.09 -4.51
CA ALA A 75 -1.01 -0.03 -4.45
C ALA A 75 -1.54 1.23 -3.75
N ASN A 76 -2.79 1.64 -4.04
CA ASN A 76 -3.43 2.77 -3.38
C ASN A 76 -3.68 2.50 -1.89
N ALA A 77 -4.14 1.29 -1.53
CA ALA A 77 -4.34 0.91 -0.14
C ALA A 77 -3.01 0.87 0.64
N ALA A 78 -1.95 0.32 0.05
CA ALA A 78 -0.62 0.30 0.66
C ALA A 78 -0.07 1.72 0.86
N LYS A 79 -0.27 2.61 -0.13
CA LYS A 79 0.12 4.02 -0.04
C LYS A 79 -0.66 4.74 1.06
N ALA A 80 -1.98 4.57 1.12
CA ALA A 80 -2.82 5.18 2.15
C ALA A 80 -2.42 4.70 3.56
N ALA A 81 -2.20 3.40 3.74
CA ALA A 81 -1.73 2.84 5.01
C ALA A 81 -0.36 3.42 5.43
N LEU A 82 0.56 3.59 4.48
CA LEU A 82 1.85 4.22 4.76
C LEU A 82 1.71 5.70 5.14
N GLU A 83 0.82 6.43 4.48
CA GLU A 83 0.52 7.83 4.81
C GLU A 83 -0.09 7.95 6.20
N GLU A 84 -0.99 7.06 6.60
CA GLU A 84 -1.61 7.01 7.93
C GLU A 84 -0.60 6.76 9.06
N CYS A 85 0.46 5.98 8.83
CA CYS A 85 1.51 5.76 9.82
C CYS A 85 2.44 6.97 10.01
N GLN A 86 2.40 7.99 9.14
CA GLN A 86 3.27 9.17 9.30
C GLN A 86 2.78 10.03 10.48
N SER A 87 3.71 10.45 11.34
CA SER A 87 3.40 11.21 12.56
C SER A 87 2.72 12.56 12.30
N ASP A 88 2.85 13.10 11.09
CA ASP A 88 2.22 14.33 10.66
C ASP A 88 0.88 14.11 9.92
N TRP A 89 0.38 12.87 9.83
CA TRP A 89 -0.92 12.57 9.24
C TRP A 89 -2.03 13.40 9.89
N ALA A 90 -2.05 13.49 11.23
CA ALA A 90 -3.02 14.28 11.98
C ALA A 90 -2.93 15.79 11.69
N MET A 91 -1.74 16.32 11.37
CA MET A 91 -1.57 17.72 10.95
C MET A 91 -2.06 17.94 9.50
N ARG A 92 -1.72 17.01 8.60
CA ARG A 92 -2.07 17.11 7.17
C ARG A 92 -3.57 16.98 6.94
N HIS A 93 -4.21 16.01 7.59
CA HIS A 93 -5.65 15.72 7.47
C HIS A 93 -6.53 16.55 8.41
N GLY A 94 -5.96 17.53 9.13
CA GLY A 94 -6.74 18.53 9.85
C GLY A 94 -7.35 18.06 11.18
N ALA A 95 -6.89 16.93 11.73
CA ALA A 95 -7.27 16.50 13.08
C ALA A 95 -6.72 17.46 14.15
N ILE A 96 -5.60 18.15 13.87
CA ILE A 96 -5.12 19.27 14.68
C ILE A 96 -5.72 20.57 14.11
N GLN A 97 -6.47 21.29 14.93
CA GLN A 97 -7.04 22.60 14.60
C GLN A 97 -5.95 23.54 14.09
N LYS A 98 -6.01 23.91 12.80
CA LYS A 98 -5.03 24.80 12.16
C LYS A 98 -5.17 26.25 12.65
N SER A 99 -6.26 26.62 13.32
CA SER A 99 -6.42 27.93 13.95
C SER A 99 -6.50 27.79 15.46
N GLY A 100 -5.44 28.23 16.13
CA GLY A 100 -5.39 28.38 17.57
C GLY A 100 -5.99 29.70 18.05
N MET A 101 -6.18 29.79 19.36
CA MET A 101 -6.73 30.97 20.03
C MET A 101 -5.71 32.12 20.16
N PHE A 102 -4.42 31.86 19.90
CA PHE A 102 -3.34 32.82 20.08
C PHE A 102 -2.65 33.13 18.75
N GLN A 103 -2.11 34.34 18.63
CA GLN A 103 -1.35 34.77 17.44
C GLN A 103 0.15 34.70 17.74
N CYS A 104 0.93 34.05 16.87
CA CYS A 104 2.37 33.92 17.07
C CYS A 104 3.09 35.27 16.90
N GLY A 105 3.91 35.67 17.88
CA GLY A 105 4.68 36.92 17.81
C GLY A 105 5.76 36.94 16.71
N LYS A 106 6.32 35.78 16.32
CA LYS A 106 7.35 35.68 15.28
C LYS A 106 6.76 35.72 13.87
N CYS A 107 5.84 34.81 13.56
CA CYS A 107 5.31 34.63 12.20
C CYS A 107 3.94 35.29 11.98
N ARG A 108 3.30 35.86 13.02
CA ARG A 108 1.98 36.52 12.99
C ARG A 108 0.82 35.65 12.51
N LYS A 109 1.03 34.33 12.34
CA LYS A 109 -0.03 33.36 12.05
C LYS A 109 -0.73 32.90 13.34
N SER A 110 -2.01 32.52 13.23
CA SER A 110 -2.81 31.94 14.33
C SER A 110 -2.66 30.42 14.48
N GLN A 111 -1.71 29.80 13.77
CA GLN A 111 -1.42 28.37 13.86
C GLN A 111 -0.67 28.04 15.17
N THR A 112 -1.38 28.03 16.30
CA THR A 112 -0.83 27.74 17.64
C THR A 112 -1.59 26.63 18.33
N THR A 113 -0.90 25.75 19.05
CA THR A 113 -1.50 24.82 20.01
C THR A 113 -1.25 25.31 21.42
N TYR A 114 -2.19 25.09 22.35
CA TYR A 114 -1.99 25.42 23.75
C TYR A 114 -2.37 24.24 24.65
N PHE A 115 -1.64 24.11 25.75
CA PHE A 115 -2.01 23.23 26.85
C PHE A 115 -1.79 23.95 28.17
N GLN A 116 -2.59 23.60 29.17
CA GLN A 116 -2.48 24.19 30.49
C GLN A 116 -1.82 23.19 31.42
N MET A 117 -0.82 23.66 32.16
CA MET A 117 -0.10 22.84 33.13
C MET A 117 0.17 23.67 34.38
N GLN A 118 -0.04 23.05 35.54
CA GLN A 118 0.28 23.66 36.82
C GLN A 118 1.79 23.54 37.06
N THR A 119 2.50 24.66 37.04
CA THR A 119 3.96 24.71 37.24
C THR A 119 4.36 25.36 38.57
N ARG A 120 3.39 25.76 39.38
CA ARG A 120 3.57 26.46 40.66
C ARG A 120 2.61 25.95 41.73
N SER A 121 2.76 26.45 42.95
CA SER A 121 1.94 26.07 44.11
C SER A 121 0.44 26.20 43.83
N SER A 122 -0.37 25.52 44.63
CA SER A 122 -1.83 25.44 44.47
C SER A 122 -2.56 26.78 44.50
N ASP A 123 -1.93 27.84 45.01
CA ASP A 123 -2.52 29.18 45.10
C ASP A 123 -2.36 30.00 43.81
N GLU A 124 -1.60 29.52 42.82
CA GLU A 124 -1.44 30.19 41.53
C GLU A 124 -2.28 29.53 40.43
N PRO A 125 -2.87 30.31 39.50
CA PRO A 125 -3.65 29.76 38.40
C PRO A 125 -2.76 28.93 37.46
N MET A 126 -3.37 28.01 36.71
CA MET A 126 -2.65 27.19 35.73
C MET A 126 -1.89 28.04 34.71
N THR A 127 -0.66 27.64 34.38
CA THR A 127 0.12 28.30 33.33
C THR A 127 -0.29 27.73 31.97
N THR A 128 -0.59 28.62 31.02
CA THR A 128 -0.92 28.23 29.64
C THR A 128 0.35 28.24 28.79
N PHE A 129 0.76 27.08 28.30
CA PHE A 129 1.86 26.93 27.34
C PHE A 129 1.31 27.02 25.93
N VAL A 130 1.90 27.88 25.10
CA VAL A 130 1.50 28.10 23.71
C VAL A 130 2.68 27.81 22.81
N THR A 131 2.52 26.88 21.86
CA THR A 131 3.55 26.49 20.89
C THR A 131 3.08 26.84 19.48
N CYS A 132 3.95 27.42 18.66
CA CYS A 132 3.60 27.76 17.28
C CYS A 132 3.89 26.58 16.35
N LEU A 133 2.84 26.06 15.70
CA LEU A 133 2.97 24.92 14.80
C LEU A 133 3.74 25.24 13.50
N ASN A 134 4.01 26.53 13.23
CA ASN A 134 4.68 26.97 12.01
C ASN A 134 6.15 27.39 12.22
N CYS A 135 6.56 27.84 13.42
CA CYS A 135 7.93 28.31 13.65
C CYS A 135 8.60 27.82 14.95
N GLY A 136 7.95 26.91 15.70
CA GLY A 136 8.43 26.42 17.00
C GLY A 136 7.99 27.30 18.14
#